data_AF-A0A523VU52-F1
#
_entry.id   AF-A0A523VU52-F1
#
_cell.length_a   1.000
_cell.length_b   1.000
_cell.length_c   1.000
_cell.angle_alpha   90.00
_cell.angle_beta   90.00
_cell.angle_gamma   90.00
#
_symmetry.space_group_name_H-M   'P 1'
#
loop_
_entity.id
_entity.type
_entity.pdbx_description
1 polymer ?
#
loop_
_entity_poly.entity_id
_entity_poly.type
_entity_poly.pdbx_seq_one_letter_code
_entity_poly.pdbx_strand_id
1 'polypeptide(L)'
;MREVTFKIQEDLYRYLDFLEKSRFTRSKEEALSTALEFYRILSMHDWLPFTYRMGGGRVLLMDTTMVLDFFHLLTNQEIFDAARTTALKRKVTNPFFRDIDFSNPQNWPIVLREMEIMGWGKFKRFGDNIEVEFCMLPALYLQGYFEGMFGLHFELSSSRTAGIMSFAGQKMDR
;
A
#
# COMPACT_ATOMS: atom_id res chain seq x y z
N MET A 1 -1.92 -25.62 17.90
CA MET A 1 -1.41 -25.47 16.52
C MET A 1 -2.23 -26.37 15.60
N ARG A 2 -2.43 -25.98 14.34
CA ARG A 2 -3.00 -26.85 13.30
C ARG A 2 -1.92 -27.06 12.23
N GLU A 3 -1.83 -28.24 11.66
CA GLU A 3 -0.80 -28.62 10.69
C GLU A 3 -1.43 -29.02 9.35
N VAL A 4 -0.79 -28.62 8.26
CA VAL A 4 -1.11 -29.05 6.89
C VAL A 4 0.19 -29.49 6.25
N THR A 5 0.26 -30.75 5.79
CA THR A 5 1.44 -31.33 5.12
C THR A 5 1.14 -31.49 3.64
N PHE A 6 2.06 -31.05 2.78
CA PHE A 6 1.97 -31.21 1.33
C PHE A 6 3.36 -31.50 0.74
N LYS A 7 3.38 -32.14 -0.44
CA LYS A 7 4.62 -32.37 -1.19
C LYS A 7 4.79 -31.25 -2.21
N ILE A 8 6.00 -30.72 -2.32
CA ILE A 8 6.35 -29.74 -3.36
C ILE A 8 7.14 -30.39 -4.50
N GLN A 9 7.10 -29.76 -5.66
CA GLN A 9 7.90 -30.19 -6.81
C GLN A 9 9.40 -29.95 -6.55
N GLU A 10 10.24 -30.81 -7.14
CA GLU A 10 11.69 -30.77 -7.00
C GLU A 10 12.28 -29.40 -7.39
N ASP A 11 11.77 -28.78 -8.46
CA ASP A 11 12.25 -27.47 -8.91
C ASP A 11 11.99 -26.36 -7.88
N LEU A 12 10.83 -26.37 -7.23
CA LEU A 12 10.53 -25.44 -6.14
C LEU A 12 11.42 -25.70 -4.93
N TYR A 13 11.65 -26.98 -4.59
CA TYR A 13 12.54 -27.34 -3.49
C TYR A 13 13.97 -26.81 -3.72
N ARG A 14 14.51 -27.01 -4.92
CA ARG A 14 15.83 -26.50 -5.33
C ARG A 14 15.91 -24.98 -5.32
N TYR A 15 14.84 -24.31 -5.72
CA TYR A 15 14.75 -22.86 -5.65
C TYR A 15 14.78 -22.36 -4.19
N LEU A 16 14.05 -23.01 -3.28
CA LEU A 16 14.09 -22.68 -1.86
C LEU A 16 15.48 -22.96 -1.25
N ASP A 17 16.15 -24.04 -1.66
CA ASP A 17 17.55 -24.33 -1.31
C ASP A 17 18.50 -23.20 -1.75
N PHE A 18 18.31 -22.67 -2.96
CA PHE A 18 19.08 -21.54 -3.46
C PHE A 18 18.84 -20.29 -2.59
N LEU A 19 17.59 -19.94 -2.29
CA LEU A 19 17.26 -18.77 -1.47
C LEU A 19 17.90 -18.84 -0.08
N GLU A 20 17.89 -20.02 0.55
CA GLU A 20 18.49 -20.25 1.86
C GLU A 20 20.02 -20.14 1.81
N LYS A 21 20.67 -20.81 0.86
CA LYS A 21 22.14 -20.76 0.69
C LYS A 21 22.64 -19.35 0.37
N SER A 22 21.87 -18.60 -0.40
CA SER A 22 22.14 -17.20 -0.72
C SER A 22 21.75 -16.20 0.37
N ARG A 23 21.21 -16.69 1.51
CA ARG A 23 20.76 -15.87 2.66
C ARG A 23 19.66 -14.86 2.33
N PHE A 24 18.85 -15.13 1.30
CA PHE A 24 17.61 -14.38 1.04
C PHE A 24 16.51 -14.76 2.03
N THR A 25 16.56 -15.97 2.59
CA THR A 25 15.69 -16.47 3.67
C THR A 25 16.53 -17.22 4.70
N ARG A 26 16.09 -17.33 5.96
CA ARG A 26 16.79 -18.12 6.99
C ARG A 26 16.52 -19.61 6.84
N SER A 27 15.31 -19.98 6.36
CA SER A 27 14.95 -21.36 6.06
C SER A 27 13.86 -21.47 4.99
N LYS A 28 13.62 -22.69 4.49
CA LYS A 28 12.52 -22.97 3.57
C LYS A 28 11.16 -22.78 4.21
N GLU A 29 11.03 -23.15 5.48
CA GLU A 29 9.80 -22.98 6.27
C GLU A 29 9.46 -21.49 6.43
N GLU A 30 10.46 -20.64 6.68
CA GLU A 30 10.26 -19.18 6.73
C GLU A 30 9.78 -18.64 5.38
N ALA A 31 10.40 -19.07 4.28
CA ALA A 31 10.02 -18.66 2.94
C ALA A 31 8.58 -19.10 2.59
N LEU A 32 8.22 -20.35 2.89
CA LEU A 32 6.87 -20.88 2.66
C LEU A 32 5.83 -20.17 3.54
N SER A 33 6.13 -19.95 4.83
CA SER A 33 5.26 -19.23 5.75
C SER A 33 5.01 -17.80 5.26
N THR A 34 6.07 -17.11 4.85
CA THR A 34 5.99 -15.75 4.30
C THR A 34 5.18 -15.72 3.01
N ALA A 35 5.39 -16.68 2.10
CA ALA A 35 4.64 -16.79 0.85
C ALA A 35 3.13 -17.01 1.11
N LEU A 36 2.77 -17.86 2.08
CA LEU A 36 1.38 -18.09 2.47
C LEU A 36 0.73 -16.85 3.11
N GLU A 37 1.50 -16.08 3.89
CA GLU A 37 1.02 -14.83 4.45
C GLU A 37 0.76 -13.79 3.35
N PHE A 38 1.63 -13.67 2.35
CA PHE A 38 1.39 -12.83 1.18
C PHE A 38 0.23 -13.34 0.32
N TYR A 39 0.08 -14.66 0.16
CA TYR A 39 -1.05 -15.26 -0.54
C TYR A 39 -2.39 -14.79 0.05
N ARG A 40 -2.46 -14.74 1.38
CA ARG A 40 -3.61 -14.23 2.13
C ARG A 40 -3.77 -12.72 1.98
N ILE A 41 -2.71 -11.95 2.28
CA ILE A 41 -2.75 -10.48 2.30
C ILE A 41 -3.11 -9.90 0.92
N LEU A 42 -2.52 -10.45 -0.15
CA LEU A 42 -2.72 -9.99 -1.52
C LEU A 42 -3.95 -10.62 -2.18
N SER A 43 -4.71 -11.44 -1.46
CA SER A 43 -5.88 -12.17 -1.98
C SER A 43 -5.55 -12.92 -3.28
N MET A 44 -4.41 -13.63 -3.31
CA MET A 44 -3.90 -14.28 -4.53
C MET A 44 -4.82 -15.39 -5.08
N HIS A 45 -5.82 -15.82 -4.30
CA HIS A 45 -6.88 -16.72 -4.77
C HIS A 45 -7.76 -16.10 -5.86
N ASP A 46 -7.83 -14.76 -5.94
CA ASP A 46 -8.58 -14.02 -6.96
C ASP A 46 -7.74 -13.69 -8.21
N TRP A 47 -6.46 -14.08 -8.23
CA TRP A 47 -5.56 -13.79 -9.33
C TRP A 47 -5.79 -14.80 -10.45
N LEU A 48 -5.84 -14.30 -11.68
CA LEU A 48 -5.85 -15.11 -12.90
C LEU A 48 -4.52 -14.92 -13.62
N PRO A 49 -4.12 -15.85 -14.52
CA PRO A 49 -2.96 -15.63 -15.36
C PRO A 49 -3.00 -14.25 -16.02
N PHE A 50 -1.94 -13.45 -15.82
CA PHE A 50 -1.78 -12.09 -16.35
C PHE A 50 -2.82 -11.05 -15.88
N THR A 51 -3.68 -11.40 -14.92
CA THR A 51 -4.71 -10.50 -14.36
C THR A 51 -4.71 -10.57 -12.84
N TYR A 52 -4.08 -9.58 -12.23
CA TYR A 52 -4.01 -9.46 -10.77
C TYR A 52 -5.16 -8.62 -10.24
N ARG A 53 -5.77 -9.06 -9.13
CA ARG A 53 -6.90 -8.38 -8.49
C ARG A 53 -6.63 -8.24 -7.01
N MET A 54 -6.88 -7.04 -6.48
CA MET A 54 -6.71 -6.71 -5.06
C MET A 54 -7.75 -5.67 -4.66
N GLY A 55 -8.40 -5.83 -3.50
CA GLY A 55 -9.35 -4.85 -2.97
C GLY A 55 -10.52 -4.56 -3.94
N GLY A 56 -11.05 -5.58 -4.60
CA GLY A 56 -12.17 -5.45 -5.55
C GLY A 56 -11.82 -4.80 -6.90
N GLY A 57 -10.56 -4.46 -7.15
CA GLY A 57 -10.09 -3.86 -8.40
C GLY A 57 -8.99 -4.67 -9.10
N ARG A 58 -8.76 -4.38 -10.39
CA ARG A 58 -7.57 -4.88 -11.11
C ARG A 58 -6.37 -4.02 -10.72
N VAL A 59 -5.22 -4.67 -10.50
CA VAL A 59 -3.97 -4.00 -10.17
C VAL A 59 -2.86 -4.39 -11.16
N LEU A 60 -1.83 -3.56 -11.22
CA LEU A 60 -0.60 -3.81 -11.97
C LEU A 60 0.57 -3.78 -10.99
N LEU A 61 1.50 -4.71 -11.14
CA LEU A 61 2.81 -4.62 -10.51
C LEU A 61 3.69 -3.80 -11.44
N MET A 62 4.23 -2.69 -10.95
CA MET A 62 5.02 -1.74 -11.73
C MET A 62 6.33 -1.44 -11.00
N ASP A 63 7.39 -1.28 -11.77
CA ASP A 63 8.68 -0.83 -11.22
C ASP A 63 8.57 0.62 -10.71
N THR A 64 9.22 0.91 -9.58
CA THR A 64 9.13 2.22 -8.93
C THR A 64 9.75 3.33 -9.77
N THR A 65 10.79 3.04 -10.57
CA THR A 65 11.42 4.03 -11.45
C THR A 65 10.47 4.48 -12.56
N MET A 66 9.72 3.54 -13.15
CA MET A 66 8.70 3.88 -14.15
C MET A 66 7.63 4.80 -13.59
N VAL A 67 7.18 4.56 -12.35
CA VAL A 67 6.19 5.40 -11.68
C VAL A 67 6.74 6.81 -11.42
N LEU A 68 8.00 6.91 -10.98
CA LEU A 68 8.66 8.19 -10.73
C LEU A 68 8.85 9.00 -12.01
N ASP A 69 9.20 8.36 -13.12
CA ASP A 69 9.32 9.01 -14.42
C ASP A 69 8.02 9.70 -14.84
N PHE A 70 6.86 9.09 -14.58
CA PHE A 70 5.56 9.75 -14.82
C PHE A 70 5.38 11.00 -13.95
N PHE A 71 5.73 10.93 -12.67
CA PHE A 71 5.59 12.09 -11.78
C PHE A 71 6.52 13.24 -12.17
N HIS A 72 7.71 12.96 -12.71
CA HIS A 72 8.63 13.99 -13.19
C HIS A 72 8.10 14.81 -14.38
N LEU A 73 7.10 14.29 -15.10
CA LEU A 73 6.47 14.99 -16.22
C LEU A 73 5.29 15.87 -15.80
N LEU A 74 4.86 15.78 -14.54
CA LEU A 74 3.68 16.48 -14.02
C LEU A 74 4.10 17.67 -13.14
N THR A 75 3.29 18.72 -13.17
CA THR A 75 3.39 19.81 -12.20
C THR A 75 2.93 19.35 -10.82
N ASN A 76 3.38 20.06 -9.78
CA ASN A 76 2.96 19.80 -8.40
C ASN A 76 1.43 19.75 -8.23
N GLN A 77 0.70 20.65 -8.91
CA GLN A 77 -0.75 20.69 -8.87
C GLN A 77 -1.37 19.47 -9.54
N GLU A 78 -0.86 19.05 -10.70
CA GLU A 78 -1.35 17.86 -11.40
C GLU A 78 -1.13 16.58 -10.59
N ILE A 79 0.01 16.45 -9.91
CA ILE A 79 0.29 15.32 -9.02
C ILE A 79 -0.75 15.24 -7.89
N PHE A 80 -1.01 16.38 -7.25
CA PHE A 80 -1.99 16.47 -6.16
C PHE A 80 -3.42 16.16 -6.65
N ASP A 81 -3.85 16.78 -7.75
CA ASP A 81 -5.21 16.61 -8.29
C ASP A 81 -5.45 15.19 -8.83
N ALA A 82 -4.44 14.58 -9.46
CA ALA A 82 -4.49 13.19 -9.89
C ALA A 82 -4.68 12.25 -8.69
N ALA A 83 -3.96 12.48 -7.60
CA ALA A 83 -4.08 11.67 -6.38
C ALA A 83 -5.46 11.83 -5.73
N ARG A 84 -5.93 13.07 -5.58
CA ARG A 84 -7.23 13.40 -5.00
C ARG A 84 -8.37 12.77 -5.80
N THR A 85 -8.32 12.90 -7.13
CA THR A 85 -9.29 12.27 -8.03
C THR A 85 -9.25 10.75 -7.93
N THR A 86 -8.06 10.15 -7.82
CA THR A 86 -7.90 8.70 -7.66
C THR A 86 -8.51 8.21 -6.35
N ALA A 87 -8.27 8.91 -5.23
CA ALA A 87 -8.87 8.58 -3.93
C ALA A 87 -10.40 8.65 -3.97
N LEU A 88 -10.97 9.70 -4.55
CA LEU A 88 -12.42 9.85 -4.72
C LEU A 88 -13.03 8.72 -5.56
N LYS A 89 -12.40 8.36 -6.69
CA LYS A 89 -12.82 7.21 -7.50
C LYS A 89 -12.72 5.91 -6.71
N ARG A 90 -11.66 5.73 -5.92
CA ARG A 90 -11.46 4.52 -5.09
C ARG A 90 -12.57 4.36 -4.06
N LYS A 91 -13.00 5.44 -3.38
CA LYS A 91 -14.13 5.42 -2.43
C LYS A 91 -15.41 4.88 -3.04
N VAL A 92 -15.70 5.25 -4.29
CA VAL A 92 -16.94 4.85 -4.98
C VAL A 92 -16.84 3.44 -5.57
N THR A 93 -15.66 3.06 -6.08
CA THR A 93 -15.48 1.83 -6.85
C THR A 93 -15.04 0.63 -6.02
N ASN A 94 -14.40 0.85 -4.87
CA ASN A 94 -13.97 -0.24 -4.00
C ASN A 94 -15.18 -0.77 -3.20
N PRO A 95 -15.62 -2.02 -3.41
CA PRO A 95 -16.78 -2.57 -2.71
C PRO A 95 -16.59 -2.63 -1.18
N PHE A 96 -15.33 -2.71 -0.71
CA PHE A 96 -15.02 -2.70 0.72
C PHE A 96 -15.21 -1.32 1.37
N PHE A 97 -15.37 -0.25 0.58
CA PHE A 97 -15.46 1.13 1.05
C PHE A 97 -16.89 1.70 1.04
N ARG A 98 -17.85 0.98 0.44
CA ARG A 98 -19.19 1.48 0.11
C ARG A 98 -19.96 2.10 1.28
N ASP A 99 -19.78 1.55 2.49
CA ASP A 99 -20.53 1.93 3.68
C ASP A 99 -19.62 2.46 4.82
N ILE A 100 -18.39 2.87 4.48
CA ILE A 100 -17.42 3.35 5.46
C ILE A 100 -17.30 4.88 5.40
N ASP A 101 -17.55 5.53 6.53
CA ASP A 101 -17.33 6.96 6.69
C ASP A 101 -15.86 7.27 7.01
N PHE A 102 -15.11 7.66 5.98
CA PHE A 102 -13.70 8.04 6.14
C PHE A 102 -13.48 9.46 6.68
N SER A 103 -14.54 10.26 6.91
CA SER A 103 -14.43 11.50 7.68
C SER A 103 -14.18 11.21 9.17
N ASN A 104 -14.51 10.00 9.63
CA ASN A 104 -14.16 9.50 10.95
C ASN A 104 -12.72 8.94 10.97
N PRO A 105 -11.78 9.55 11.72
CA PRO A 105 -10.40 9.10 11.79
C PRO A 105 -10.18 7.66 12.27
N GLN A 106 -11.16 7.08 12.97
CA GLN A 106 -11.10 5.66 13.38
C GLN A 106 -11.14 4.69 12.20
N ASN A 107 -11.65 5.12 11.05
CA ASN A 107 -11.74 4.30 9.85
C ASN A 107 -10.52 4.44 8.93
N TRP A 108 -9.63 5.42 9.15
CA TRP A 108 -8.43 5.62 8.32
C TRP A 108 -7.49 4.41 8.27
N PRO A 109 -7.27 3.64 9.36
CA PRO A 109 -6.41 2.45 9.31
C PRO A 109 -6.78 1.45 8.21
N ILE A 110 -8.05 1.42 7.77
CA ILE A 110 -8.50 0.55 6.68
C ILE A 110 -7.81 0.94 5.37
N VAL A 111 -7.78 2.23 5.06
CA VAL A 111 -7.13 2.76 3.84
C VAL A 111 -5.61 2.68 3.97
N LEU A 112 -5.07 3.08 5.12
CA LEU A 112 -3.63 3.03 5.35
C LEU A 112 -3.11 1.60 5.19
N ARG A 113 -3.84 0.61 5.71
CA ARG A 113 -3.49 -0.80 5.54
C ARG A 113 -3.59 -1.24 4.09
N GLU A 114 -4.60 -0.81 3.33
CA GLU A 114 -4.68 -1.07 1.89
C GLU A 114 -3.46 -0.52 1.15
N MET A 115 -3.02 0.70 1.48
CA MET A 115 -1.83 1.32 0.88
C MET A 115 -0.54 0.54 1.21
N GLU A 116 -0.40 0.04 2.44
CA GLU A 116 0.70 -0.87 2.82
C GLU A 116 0.67 -2.15 1.98
N ILE A 117 -0.51 -2.75 1.82
CA ILE A 117 -0.71 -3.96 1.03
C ILE A 117 -0.37 -3.74 -0.45
N MET A 118 -0.64 -2.55 -0.98
CA MET A 118 -0.23 -2.14 -2.33
C MET A 118 1.25 -1.77 -2.45
N GLY A 119 2.02 -1.83 -1.36
CA GLY A 119 3.46 -1.55 -1.36
C GLY A 119 3.80 -0.07 -1.45
N TRP A 120 2.89 0.85 -1.07
CA TRP A 120 3.16 2.29 -1.16
C TRP A 120 4.16 2.76 -0.11
N GLY A 121 4.27 2.05 1.00
CA GLY A 121 5.10 2.41 2.14
C GLY A 121 4.49 1.82 3.41
N LYS A 122 4.98 2.29 4.56
CA LYS A 122 4.48 1.92 5.88
C LYS A 122 3.83 3.14 6.52
N PHE A 123 2.63 2.97 7.06
CA PHE A 123 1.79 4.08 7.49
C PHE A 123 1.44 3.94 8.97
N LYS A 124 1.55 5.04 9.72
CA LYS A 124 1.14 5.10 11.13
C LYS A 124 0.26 6.32 11.36
N ARG A 125 -0.86 6.13 12.06
CA ARG A 125 -1.75 7.21 12.47
C ARG A 125 -1.50 7.61 13.91
N PHE A 126 -1.40 8.91 14.16
CA PHE A 126 -1.31 9.50 15.50
C PHE A 126 -2.33 10.63 15.63
N GLY A 127 -3.52 10.31 16.14
CA GLY A 127 -4.65 11.26 16.10
C GLY A 127 -4.98 11.62 14.66
N ASP A 128 -4.99 12.91 14.34
CA ASP A 128 -5.28 13.39 12.99
C ASP A 128 -4.02 13.52 12.12
N ASN A 129 -2.88 13.01 12.60
CA ASN A 129 -1.62 12.98 11.86
C ASN A 129 -1.33 11.60 11.26
N ILE A 130 -0.61 11.59 10.14
CA ILE A 130 -0.15 10.38 9.46
C ILE A 130 1.36 10.47 9.24
N GLU A 131 2.10 9.48 9.72
CA GLU A 131 3.51 9.29 9.41
C GLU A 131 3.68 8.21 8.35
N VAL A 132 4.58 8.47 7.42
CA VAL A 132 4.86 7.59 6.28
C VAL A 132 6.35 7.29 6.21
N GLU A 133 6.70 6.00 6.24
CA GLU A 133 8.05 5.46 6.11
C GLU A 133 8.16 4.65 4.81
N PHE A 134 9.38 4.57 4.23
CA PHE A 134 9.68 3.73 3.06
C PHE A 134 8.78 3.97 1.83
N CYS A 135 8.26 5.19 1.66
CA CYS A 135 7.39 5.53 0.55
C CYS A 135 8.17 6.10 -0.63
N MET A 136 7.86 5.61 -1.82
CA MET A 136 8.45 6.04 -3.08
C MET A 136 7.57 7.05 -3.84
N LEU A 137 6.35 7.31 -3.36
CA LEU A 137 5.44 8.27 -4.00
C LEU A 137 5.77 9.70 -3.54
N PRO A 138 5.61 10.72 -4.40
CA PRO A 138 5.80 12.11 -4.00
C PRO A 138 4.89 12.51 -2.84
N ALA A 139 5.39 13.36 -1.94
CA ALA A 139 4.62 13.85 -0.79
C ALA A 139 3.29 14.50 -1.20
N LEU A 140 3.29 15.25 -2.31
CA LEU A 140 2.07 15.88 -2.87
C LEU A 140 1.04 14.85 -3.35
N TYR A 141 1.48 13.69 -3.85
CA TYR A 141 0.57 12.62 -4.22
C TYR A 141 -0.09 12.03 -2.98
N LEU A 142 0.70 11.74 -1.94
CA LEU A 142 0.14 11.27 -0.66
C LEU A 142 -0.83 12.28 -0.06
N GLN A 143 -0.46 13.57 -0.06
CA GLN A 143 -1.32 14.64 0.42
C GLN A 143 -2.66 14.64 -0.32
N GLY A 144 -2.64 14.74 -1.66
CA GLY A 144 -3.88 14.73 -2.45
C GLY A 144 -4.71 13.47 -2.24
N TYR A 145 -4.07 12.31 -2.11
CA TYR A 145 -4.77 11.06 -1.82
C TYR A 145 -5.45 11.08 -0.44
N PHE A 146 -4.75 11.54 0.61
CA PHE A 146 -5.31 11.66 1.96
C PHE A 146 -6.46 12.66 2.01
N GLU A 147 -6.33 13.82 1.38
CA GLU A 147 -7.39 14.83 1.34
C GLU A 147 -8.62 14.30 0.58
N GLY A 148 -8.42 13.65 -0.57
CA GLY A 148 -9.50 13.02 -1.33
C GLY A 148 -10.18 11.87 -0.58
N MET A 149 -9.42 11.12 0.22
CA MET A 149 -9.94 9.99 0.96
C MET A 149 -10.70 10.42 2.22
N PHE A 150 -10.05 11.22 3.06
CA PHE A 150 -10.47 11.54 4.43
C PHE A 150 -11.27 12.85 4.54
N GLY A 151 -11.21 13.71 3.52
CA GLY A 151 -11.97 14.97 3.51
C GLY A 151 -11.46 16.01 4.51
N LEU A 152 -10.21 15.90 4.93
CA LEU A 152 -9.48 16.91 5.71
C LEU A 152 -8.43 17.56 4.82
N HIS A 153 -7.98 18.76 5.20
CA HIS A 153 -6.78 19.37 4.64
C HIS A 153 -5.55 18.75 5.30
N PHE A 154 -4.52 18.38 4.55
CA PHE A 154 -3.30 17.82 5.12
C PHE A 154 -2.10 18.68 4.75
N GLU A 155 -1.28 19.01 5.74
CA GLU A 155 -0.03 19.73 5.49
C GLU A 155 1.18 18.85 5.80
N LEU A 156 2.17 18.88 4.92
CA LEU A 156 3.45 18.25 5.19
C LEU A 156 4.14 19.01 6.33
N SER A 157 4.26 18.34 7.48
CA SER A 157 4.96 18.83 8.65
C SER A 157 6.41 18.35 8.66
N SER A 158 7.29 19.12 9.29
CA SER A 158 8.69 18.74 9.43
C SER A 158 8.82 17.53 10.37
N SER A 159 9.20 16.39 9.80
CA SER A 159 9.63 15.24 10.60
C SER A 159 11.01 15.51 11.19
N ARG A 160 11.21 15.15 12.46
CA ARG A 160 12.53 15.16 13.11
C ARG A 160 13.41 13.98 12.68
N THR A 161 12.84 12.98 12.03
CA THR A 161 13.52 11.76 11.60
C THR A 161 13.68 11.77 10.09
N ALA A 162 14.93 11.67 9.62
CA ALA A 162 15.23 11.58 8.20
C ALA A 162 14.51 10.37 7.56
N GLY A 163 13.91 10.59 6.39
CA GLY A 163 13.20 9.55 5.64
C GLY A 163 11.76 9.25 6.12
N ILE A 164 11.23 10.04 7.06
CA ILE A 164 9.81 10.00 7.47
C ILE A 164 9.11 11.25 6.96
N MET A 165 7.99 11.07 6.26
CA MET A 165 7.07 12.16 5.93
C MET A 165 5.96 12.21 6.96
N SER A 166 5.68 13.39 7.51
CA SER A 166 4.61 13.58 8.51
C SER A 166 3.55 14.51 7.93
N PHE A 167 2.29 14.10 7.94
CA PHE A 167 1.16 14.87 7.45
C PHE A 167 0.25 15.22 8.61
N ALA A 168 -0.06 16.50 8.79
CA ALA A 168 -0.95 16.98 9.84
C ALA A 168 -2.33 17.31 9.27
N GLY A 169 -3.36 16.58 9.72
CA GLY A 169 -4.74 16.79 9.30
C GLY A 169 -5.38 17.97 10.03
N GLN A 170 -5.99 18.87 9.26
CA GLN A 170 -6.77 20.01 9.75
C GLN A 170 -8.16 19.98 9.13
N LYS A 171 -9.17 20.43 9.89
CA LYS A 171 -10.51 20.61 9.32
C LYS A 171 -10.45 21.71 8.27
N MET A 172 -11.03 21.47 7.10
CA MET A 172 -11.23 22.52 6.11
C MET A 172 -12.18 23.57 6.70
N ASP A 173 -11.72 24.81 6.83
CA ASP A 173 -12.59 25.94 7.13
C ASP A 173 -13.63 26.04 5.99
N ARG A 174 -14.91 26.03 6.37
CA ARG A 174 -16.04 26.11 5.43
C ARG A 174 -16.30 27.54 4.99
#